data_AF-A0A495ZR50-F1
#
_entry.id   AF-A0A495ZR50-F1
#
_cell.length_a   1.000
_cell.length_b   1.000
_cell.length_c   1.000
_cell.angle_alpha   90.00
_cell.angle_beta   90.00
_cell.angle_gamma   90.00
#
_symmetry.space_group_name_H-M   'P 1'
#
loop_
_entity.id
_entity.type
_entity.pdbx_description
1 polymer ?
#
loop_
_entity_poly.entity_id
_entity_poly.type
_entity_poly.pdbx_seq_one_letter_code
_entity_poly.pdbx_strand_id
1 'polypeptide(L)'
;MINYDKVIAFLEKENSDADAVSRFKQAYHTFCKTSTWHPAYQVFVTGWQQLDGVMLLEPMDTYDSDYRVHLTTTTERSLRELLIAFPRRYTGLFHLSEKWIENRIQDVLEGDVIQTDTGSFYRGIKRGSSTRAEQRIISKRKNTIVSRIRKLASLKGKLEHSQFIIEGHLIVERAIIDGLPIEMLLYTSGFAGTPEGKILLTHAVSENLSLYQVNDGVMGSITTTRPVPSIIASVHLSYPNFLSEFRNLNFHFSPRCILLIAENIGNPDNLGMTLRTADAAGVSAVLLSGGGASPFHKNCIRASRGAVGRLPLFYTPDSSSAIEALHVSGWQVLGATASAKNQLPDMDFTLPTAIVVGNENTGLSTDARECCTELVRIPMASGQSSLNVGVAAGILLYELTRQHRI
;
A
#
# COMPACT_ATOMS: atom_id res chain seq x y z
N MET A 1 -11.63 -13.39 14.61
CA MET A 1 -11.26 -14.81 14.43
C MET A 1 -11.50 -15.14 12.97
N ILE A 2 -10.54 -15.78 12.29
CA ILE A 2 -10.64 -16.13 10.86
C ILE A 2 -11.69 -17.23 10.71
N ASN A 3 -12.59 -17.09 9.74
CA ASN A 3 -13.53 -18.15 9.37
C ASN A 3 -12.90 -18.99 8.25
N TYR A 4 -12.38 -20.16 8.60
CA TYR A 4 -11.63 -21.02 7.69
C TYR A 4 -12.49 -21.68 6.61
N ASP A 5 -13.79 -21.91 6.86
CA ASP A 5 -14.71 -22.39 5.83
C ASP A 5 -14.84 -21.37 4.69
N LYS A 6 -14.91 -20.07 5.02
CA LYS A 6 -14.90 -19.00 4.03
C LYS A 6 -13.57 -18.91 3.28
N VAL A 7 -12.45 -19.16 3.96
CA VAL A 7 -11.12 -19.20 3.34
C VAL A 7 -11.05 -20.33 2.31
N ILE A 8 -11.47 -21.54 2.69
CA ILE A 8 -11.51 -22.69 1.81
C ILE A 8 -12.40 -22.41 0.59
N ALA A 9 -13.62 -21.92 0.82
CA ALA A 9 -14.56 -21.60 -0.26
C ALA A 9 -13.99 -20.52 -1.22
N PHE A 10 -13.26 -19.54 -0.70
CA PHE A 10 -12.57 -18.54 -1.52
C PHE A 10 -11.48 -19.17 -2.39
N LEU A 11 -10.59 -19.97 -1.80
CA LEU A 11 -9.50 -20.63 -2.53
C LEU A 11 -10.02 -21.58 -3.62
N GLU A 12 -11.10 -22.32 -3.35
CA GLU A 12 -11.73 -23.18 -4.35
C GLU A 12 -12.36 -22.39 -5.49
N LYS A 13 -12.99 -21.25 -5.18
CA LYS A 13 -13.66 -20.41 -6.18
C LYS A 13 -12.68 -19.73 -7.13
N GLU A 14 -11.56 -19.24 -6.61
CA GLU A 14 -10.56 -18.51 -7.39
C GLU A 14 -9.55 -19.44 -8.11
N ASN A 15 -9.90 -20.73 -8.27
CA ASN A 15 -9.08 -21.75 -8.95
C ASN A 15 -7.63 -21.82 -8.44
N SER A 16 -7.44 -21.66 -7.12
CA SER A 16 -6.13 -21.86 -6.49
C SER A 16 -5.64 -23.30 -6.69
N ASP A 17 -4.33 -23.51 -6.52
CA ASP A 17 -3.67 -24.82 -6.56
C ASP A 17 -4.48 -25.88 -5.76
N ALA A 18 -5.09 -26.83 -6.47
CA ALA A 18 -6.02 -27.81 -5.90
C ALA A 18 -5.36 -28.69 -4.85
N ASP A 19 -4.07 -29.01 -5.02
CA ASP A 19 -3.33 -29.83 -4.06
C ASP A 19 -3.06 -29.03 -2.78
N ALA A 20 -2.72 -27.75 -2.90
CA ALA A 20 -2.55 -26.86 -1.77
C ALA A 20 -3.86 -26.69 -0.96
N VAL A 21 -4.98 -26.49 -1.66
CA VAL A 21 -6.30 -26.37 -1.03
C VAL A 21 -6.68 -27.67 -0.33
N SER A 22 -6.43 -28.83 -0.95
CA SER A 22 -6.68 -30.15 -0.36
C SER A 22 -5.86 -30.38 0.92
N ARG A 23 -4.56 -30.07 0.89
CA ARG A 23 -3.68 -30.14 2.08
C ARG A 23 -4.19 -29.24 3.20
N PHE A 24 -4.54 -27.99 2.87
CA PHE A 24 -5.06 -27.05 3.86
C PHE A 24 -6.37 -27.51 4.48
N LYS A 25 -7.31 -28.06 3.68
CA LYS A 25 -8.56 -28.66 4.18
C LYS A 25 -8.30 -29.80 5.15
N GLN A 26 -7.36 -30.70 4.83
CA GLN A 26 -7.02 -31.82 5.69
C GLN A 26 -6.40 -31.34 7.02
N ALA A 27 -5.53 -30.34 6.96
CA ALA A 27 -4.95 -29.71 8.14
C ALA A 27 -6.03 -29.02 9.00
N TYR A 28 -6.98 -28.31 8.37
CA TYR A 28 -8.09 -27.68 9.07
C TYR A 28 -9.03 -28.69 9.74
N HIS A 29 -9.37 -29.79 9.06
CA HIS A 29 -10.17 -30.87 9.65
C HIS A 29 -9.49 -31.51 10.87
N THR A 30 -8.17 -31.64 10.82
CA THR A 30 -7.37 -32.10 11.96
C THR A 30 -7.42 -31.08 13.10
N PHE A 31 -7.21 -29.80 12.80
CA PHE A 31 -7.32 -28.70 13.77
C PHE A 31 -8.69 -28.67 14.47
N CYS A 32 -9.79 -28.87 13.74
CA CYS A 32 -11.14 -28.94 14.34
C CYS A 32 -11.30 -30.10 15.33
N LYS A 33 -10.54 -31.19 15.17
CA LYS A 33 -10.57 -32.36 16.06
C LYS A 33 -9.61 -32.24 17.23
N THR A 34 -8.43 -31.67 17.01
CA THR A 34 -7.31 -31.70 17.98
C THR A 34 -7.02 -30.34 18.62
N SER A 35 -7.61 -29.25 18.13
CA SER A 35 -7.23 -27.86 18.42
C SER A 35 -5.77 -27.53 18.10
N THR A 36 -5.10 -28.32 17.26
CA THR A 36 -3.70 -28.14 16.84
C THR A 36 -3.55 -28.25 15.33
N TRP A 37 -2.77 -27.34 14.73
CA TRP A 37 -2.48 -27.37 13.30
C TRP A 37 -1.37 -28.37 12.99
N HIS A 38 -1.62 -29.26 12.03
CA HIS A 38 -0.62 -30.17 11.48
C HIS A 38 -0.78 -30.27 9.94
N PRO A 39 0.12 -29.67 9.14
CA PRO A 39 1.23 -28.78 9.55
C PRO A 39 0.74 -27.44 10.12
N ALA A 40 1.65 -26.70 10.78
CA ALA A 40 1.35 -25.45 11.49
C ALA A 40 1.15 -24.25 10.55
N TYR A 41 0.06 -24.25 9.79
CA TYR A 41 -0.28 -23.16 8.88
C TYR A 41 -0.43 -21.82 9.62
N GLN A 42 0.15 -20.77 9.05
CA GLN A 42 -0.25 -19.39 9.35
C GLN A 42 -1.15 -18.88 8.23
N VAL A 43 -2.26 -18.25 8.59
CA VAL A 43 -3.30 -17.82 7.65
C VAL A 43 -3.47 -16.32 7.76
N PHE A 44 -3.23 -15.62 6.66
CA PHE A 44 -3.49 -14.20 6.50
C PHE A 44 -4.62 -14.01 5.51
N VAL A 45 -5.51 -13.08 5.82
CA VAL A 45 -6.66 -12.76 4.98
C VAL A 45 -6.76 -11.25 4.83
N THR A 46 -7.24 -10.81 3.68
CA THR A 46 -7.67 -9.43 3.49
C THR A 46 -9.07 -9.36 2.87
N GLY A 47 -9.60 -8.15 2.84
CA GLY A 47 -10.94 -7.83 2.42
C GLY A 47 -11.76 -7.27 3.57
N TRP A 48 -12.54 -6.24 3.28
CA TRP A 48 -13.25 -5.50 4.33
C TRP A 48 -14.54 -6.20 4.76
N GLN A 49 -15.44 -6.49 3.81
CA GLN A 49 -16.68 -7.26 4.07
C GLN A 49 -16.63 -8.70 3.56
N GLN A 50 -15.93 -8.90 2.44
CA GLN A 50 -15.74 -10.20 1.79
C GLN A 50 -14.26 -10.41 1.58
N LEU A 51 -13.82 -11.67 1.63
CA LEU A 51 -12.45 -12.03 1.32
C LEU A 51 -12.15 -11.65 -0.12
N ASP A 52 -11.08 -10.91 -0.32
CA ASP A 52 -10.53 -10.57 -1.63
C ASP A 52 -9.06 -11.02 -1.77
N GLY A 53 -8.48 -11.57 -0.70
CA GLY A 53 -7.19 -12.24 -0.72
C GLY A 53 -6.93 -13.16 0.48
N VAL A 54 -6.15 -14.21 0.23
CA VAL A 54 -5.68 -15.19 1.21
C VAL A 54 -4.20 -15.48 0.98
N MET A 55 -3.42 -15.56 2.06
CA MET A 55 -2.05 -16.04 2.07
C MET A 55 -1.88 -17.13 3.14
N LEU A 56 -1.50 -18.33 2.70
CA LEU A 56 -1.19 -19.46 3.58
C LEU A 56 0.32 -19.66 3.63
N LEU A 57 0.88 -19.70 4.83
CA LEU A 57 2.28 -20.07 5.06
C LEU A 57 2.33 -21.49 5.60
N GLU A 58 2.87 -22.40 4.79
CA GLU A 58 3.18 -23.77 5.17
C GLU A 58 4.67 -23.86 5.50
N PRO A 59 5.08 -24.18 6.75
CA PRO A 59 6.48 -24.34 7.09
C PRO A 59 7.17 -25.36 6.19
N MET A 60 8.37 -25.06 5.68
CA MET A 60 9.16 -25.96 4.86
C MET A 60 10.66 -25.72 5.09
N ASP A 61 11.49 -26.74 4.82
CA ASP A 61 12.95 -26.66 4.95
C ASP A 61 13.68 -27.00 3.62
N THR A 62 13.05 -26.69 2.48
CA THR A 62 13.63 -26.97 1.14
C THR A 62 13.70 -25.70 0.31
N TYR A 63 14.56 -25.70 -0.73
CA TYR A 63 14.78 -24.54 -1.62
C TYR A 63 15.26 -23.26 -0.92
N ASP A 64 15.97 -23.39 0.21
CA ASP A 64 16.48 -22.25 0.98
C ASP A 64 15.36 -21.26 1.35
N SER A 65 14.20 -21.82 1.73
CA SER A 65 12.98 -21.10 2.06
C SER A 65 12.38 -21.66 3.34
N ASP A 66 11.91 -20.79 4.24
CA ASP A 66 11.29 -21.16 5.51
C ASP A 66 9.80 -21.53 5.36
N TYR A 67 9.16 -20.97 4.32
CA TYR A 67 7.75 -21.20 4.05
C TYR A 67 7.49 -21.48 2.58
N ARG A 68 6.62 -22.45 2.31
CA ARG A 68 5.86 -22.49 1.06
C ARG A 68 4.69 -21.54 1.19
N VAL A 69 4.58 -20.60 0.26
CA VAL A 69 3.57 -19.55 0.31
C VAL A 69 2.55 -19.75 -0.79
N HIS A 70 1.31 -19.99 -0.38
CA HIS A 70 0.16 -20.03 -1.27
C HIS A 70 -0.57 -18.69 -1.16
N LEU A 71 -0.48 -17.89 -2.21
CA LEU A 71 -1.03 -16.54 -2.28
C LEU A 71 -2.12 -16.50 -3.36
N THR A 72 -3.31 -16.04 -3.00
CA THR A 72 -4.42 -15.86 -3.95
C THR A 72 -5.09 -14.55 -3.63
N THR A 73 -5.14 -13.65 -4.61
CA THR A 73 -5.67 -12.29 -4.46
C THR A 73 -6.40 -11.86 -5.70
N THR A 74 -7.39 -11.00 -5.55
CA THR A 74 -8.20 -10.53 -6.68
C THR A 74 -7.81 -9.13 -7.15
N THR A 75 -7.17 -8.33 -6.30
CA THR A 75 -6.83 -6.93 -6.60
C THR A 75 -5.41 -6.55 -6.19
N GLU A 76 -4.85 -5.52 -6.83
CA GLU A 76 -3.58 -4.89 -6.45
C GLU A 76 -3.48 -4.52 -4.96
N ARG A 77 -4.58 -4.04 -4.36
CA ARG A 77 -4.63 -3.71 -2.93
C ARG A 77 -4.48 -4.96 -2.07
N SER A 78 -5.29 -5.99 -2.35
CA SER A 78 -5.26 -7.24 -1.59
C SER A 78 -3.89 -7.91 -1.67
N LEU A 79 -3.25 -7.89 -2.86
CA LEU A 79 -1.87 -8.37 -3.04
C LEU A 79 -0.91 -7.59 -2.15
N ARG A 80 -0.93 -6.27 -2.22
CA ARG A 80 -0.04 -5.43 -1.43
C ARG A 80 -0.21 -5.65 0.06
N GLU A 81 -1.45 -5.71 0.56
CA GLU A 81 -1.76 -5.91 1.98
C GLU A 81 -1.25 -7.26 2.52
N LEU A 82 -1.38 -8.34 1.73
CA LEU A 82 -0.84 -9.64 2.13
C LEU A 82 0.69 -9.68 2.08
N LEU A 83 1.31 -9.08 1.05
CA LEU A 83 2.76 -9.03 0.95
C LEU A 83 3.40 -8.20 2.07
N ILE A 84 2.79 -7.09 2.49
CA ILE A 84 3.27 -6.35 3.66
C ILE A 84 3.01 -7.11 4.98
N ALA A 85 2.02 -8.00 5.02
CA ALA A 85 1.78 -8.86 6.19
C ALA A 85 2.77 -10.03 6.28
N PHE A 86 3.44 -10.40 5.17
CA PHE A 86 4.41 -11.50 5.16
C PHE A 86 5.50 -11.29 6.24
N PRO A 87 5.85 -12.31 7.06
CA PRO A 87 6.80 -12.14 8.15
C PRO A 87 8.17 -11.60 7.70
N ARG A 88 8.79 -10.76 8.55
CA ARG A 88 10.15 -10.27 8.29
C ARG A 88 11.16 -11.38 8.57
N ARG A 89 12.30 -11.33 7.86
CA ARG A 89 13.46 -12.24 8.04
C ARG A 89 13.20 -13.71 7.70
N TYR A 90 12.03 -14.03 7.18
CA TYR A 90 11.74 -15.33 6.63
C TYR A 90 11.75 -15.25 5.11
N THR A 91 12.25 -16.29 4.47
CA THR A 91 12.21 -16.49 3.03
C THR A 91 10.99 -17.32 2.67
N GLY A 92 10.17 -16.80 1.77
CA GLY A 92 9.00 -17.50 1.25
C GLY A 92 9.24 -17.98 -0.17
N LEU A 93 8.79 -19.18 -0.48
CA LEU A 93 8.67 -19.69 -1.85
C LEU A 93 7.22 -19.51 -2.32
N PHE A 94 6.98 -18.44 -3.05
CA PHE A 94 5.65 -18.02 -3.52
C PHE A 94 5.34 -18.70 -4.85
N HIS A 95 4.21 -19.39 -4.92
CA HIS A 95 3.73 -19.93 -6.19
C HIS A 95 3.20 -18.80 -7.08
N LEU A 96 3.75 -18.64 -8.28
CA LEU A 96 3.34 -17.63 -9.24
C LEU A 96 2.21 -18.17 -10.13
N SER A 97 1.00 -18.29 -9.58
CA SER A 97 -0.15 -18.81 -10.33
C SER A 97 -0.59 -17.88 -11.47
N GLU A 98 -0.37 -16.57 -11.33
CA GLU A 98 -0.79 -15.56 -12.30
C GLU A 98 0.33 -14.56 -12.60
N LYS A 99 0.47 -14.21 -13.89
CA LYS A 99 1.56 -13.36 -14.38
C LYS A 99 1.56 -11.95 -13.78
N TRP A 100 0.40 -11.39 -13.45
CA TRP A 100 0.32 -10.05 -12.86
C TRP A 100 0.90 -10.03 -11.43
N ILE A 101 0.74 -11.11 -10.66
CA ILE A 101 1.33 -11.25 -9.32
C ILE A 101 2.86 -11.26 -9.42
N GLU A 102 3.43 -12.01 -10.38
CA GLU A 102 4.88 -12.06 -10.62
C GLU A 102 5.48 -10.67 -10.83
N ASN A 103 4.80 -9.80 -11.58
CA ASN A 103 5.28 -8.44 -11.85
C ASN A 103 5.25 -7.54 -10.60
N ARG A 104 4.38 -7.83 -9.63
CA ARG A 104 4.09 -6.94 -8.51
C ARG A 104 4.64 -7.41 -7.18
N ILE A 105 4.98 -8.68 -7.03
CA ILE A 105 5.57 -9.22 -5.81
C ILE A 105 6.86 -8.49 -5.41
N GLN A 106 7.61 -8.02 -6.41
CA GLN A 106 8.87 -7.29 -6.26
C GLN A 106 8.72 -5.89 -5.65
N ASP A 107 7.49 -5.36 -5.58
CA ASP A 107 7.23 -4.07 -4.94
C ASP A 107 7.47 -4.10 -3.42
N VAL A 108 7.32 -5.28 -2.82
CA VAL A 108 7.42 -5.49 -1.36
C VAL A 108 8.51 -6.48 -1.01
N LEU A 109 8.77 -7.47 -1.88
CA LEU A 109 9.79 -8.49 -1.68
C LEU A 109 11.03 -8.26 -2.57
N GLU A 110 12.17 -8.72 -2.11
CA GLU A 110 13.39 -8.89 -2.90
C GLU A 110 13.71 -10.38 -3.00
N GLY A 111 14.25 -10.81 -4.14
CA GLY A 111 14.35 -12.23 -4.44
C GLY A 111 14.48 -12.54 -5.92
N ASP A 112 14.29 -13.80 -6.27
CA ASP A 112 14.54 -14.37 -7.58
C ASP A 112 13.43 -15.35 -8.01
N VAL A 113 13.22 -15.45 -9.34
CA VAL A 113 12.30 -16.44 -9.92
C VAL A 113 13.04 -17.76 -10.08
N ILE A 114 12.44 -18.83 -9.58
CA ILE A 114 12.94 -20.21 -9.67
C ILE A 114 11.97 -20.99 -10.54
N GLN A 115 12.49 -21.63 -11.59
CA GLN A 115 11.75 -22.58 -12.42
C GLN A 115 11.94 -24.00 -11.87
N THR A 116 10.85 -24.74 -11.75
CA THR A 116 10.85 -26.14 -11.30
C THR A 116 9.98 -26.99 -12.23
N ASP A 117 10.09 -28.31 -12.14
CA ASP A 117 9.23 -29.25 -12.88
C ASP A 117 7.73 -29.06 -12.55
N THR A 118 7.44 -28.50 -11.37
CA THR A 118 6.09 -28.27 -10.85
C THR A 118 5.55 -26.85 -11.12
N GLY A 119 6.34 -25.95 -11.70
CA GLY A 119 5.91 -24.58 -12.01
C GLY A 119 6.95 -23.50 -11.71
N SER A 120 6.52 -22.25 -11.89
CA SER A 120 7.30 -21.03 -11.63
C SER A 120 7.04 -20.54 -10.20
N PHE A 121 8.11 -20.29 -9.46
CA PHE A 121 8.05 -19.80 -8.08
C PHE A 121 8.88 -18.52 -7.93
N TYR A 122 8.46 -17.63 -7.04
CA TYR A 122 9.28 -16.51 -6.60
C TYR A 122 9.81 -16.82 -5.21
N ARG A 123 11.12 -16.97 -5.07
CA ARG A 123 11.76 -17.05 -3.75
C ARG A 123 12.05 -15.65 -3.30
N GLY A 124 11.37 -15.21 -2.24
CA GLY A 124 11.38 -13.82 -1.82
C GLY A 124 11.47 -13.63 -0.31
N ILE A 125 12.13 -12.54 0.08
CA ILE A 125 12.17 -12.04 1.45
C ILE A 125 11.67 -10.59 1.46
N LYS A 126 11.00 -10.15 2.53
CA LYS A 126 10.52 -8.76 2.61
C LYS A 126 11.67 -7.77 2.47
N ARG A 127 11.54 -6.76 1.61
CA ARG A 127 12.58 -5.75 1.38
C ARG A 127 13.08 -5.14 2.69
N GLY A 128 14.41 -5.02 2.77
CA GLY A 128 15.11 -4.60 3.99
C GLY A 128 15.17 -5.69 5.06
N SER A 129 14.88 -6.94 4.71
CA SER A 129 15.00 -8.10 5.59
C SER A 129 16.09 -9.09 5.16
N SER A 130 16.81 -8.88 4.05
CA SER A 130 17.90 -9.75 3.59
C SER A 130 19.17 -9.74 4.46
N THR A 131 19.50 -8.62 5.10
CA THR A 131 20.76 -8.45 5.84
C THR A 131 20.55 -8.57 7.35
N ARG A 132 21.35 -9.35 8.09
CA ARG A 132 21.17 -9.54 9.54
C ARG A 132 20.89 -8.21 10.27
N ALA A 133 19.85 -8.21 11.11
CA ALA A 133 19.47 -7.03 11.89
C ALA A 133 20.66 -6.50 12.69
N GLU A 134 20.97 -5.22 12.53
CA GLU A 134 22.10 -4.57 13.18
C GLU A 134 21.60 -3.57 14.23
N GLN A 135 22.28 -3.53 15.38
CA GLN A 135 22.06 -2.53 16.42
C GLN A 135 23.39 -1.87 16.76
N ARG A 136 23.50 -0.55 16.52
CA ARG A 136 24.72 0.19 16.86
C ARG A 136 24.48 1.68 17.07
N ILE A 137 25.47 2.32 17.70
CA ILE A 137 25.52 3.78 17.89
C ILE A 137 26.29 4.43 16.74
N ILE A 138 25.72 5.47 16.13
CA ILE A 138 26.36 6.27 15.09
C ILE A 138 26.58 7.70 15.58
N SER A 139 27.84 8.08 15.75
CA SER A 139 28.24 9.40 16.23
C SER A 139 28.70 10.37 15.12
N LYS A 140 29.07 9.85 13.94
CA LYS A 140 29.67 10.65 12.85
C LYS A 140 28.68 10.94 11.72
N ARG A 141 28.58 12.21 11.30
CA ARG A 141 27.74 12.68 10.18
C ARG A 141 28.12 12.10 8.80
N LYS A 142 29.37 11.65 8.64
CA LYS A 142 29.91 11.03 7.41
C LYS A 142 29.70 9.49 7.35
N ASN A 143 29.00 8.90 8.33
CA ASN A 143 28.68 7.48 8.31
C ASN A 143 27.86 7.13 7.06
N THR A 144 28.09 5.93 6.49
CA THR A 144 27.45 5.47 5.24
C THR A 144 25.93 5.42 5.34
N ILE A 145 25.38 5.00 6.48
CA ILE A 145 23.93 4.96 6.73
C ILE A 145 23.34 6.36 6.76
N VAL A 146 23.99 7.27 7.50
CA VAL A 146 23.57 8.68 7.56
C VAL A 146 23.61 9.31 6.18
N SER A 147 24.65 9.00 5.39
CA SER A 147 24.77 9.48 4.01
C SER A 147 23.68 8.90 3.10
N ARG A 148 23.33 7.62 3.23
CA ARG A 148 22.24 6.98 2.47
C ARG A 148 20.90 7.64 2.77
N ILE A 149 20.53 7.77 4.04
CA ILE A 149 19.24 8.36 4.42
C ILE A 149 19.16 9.83 4.00
N ARG A 150 20.26 10.59 4.09
CA ARG A 150 20.29 11.99 3.62
C ARG A 150 19.92 12.12 2.14
N LYS A 151 20.26 11.15 1.28
CA LYS A 151 19.86 11.17 -0.14
C LYS A 151 18.34 11.14 -0.31
N LEU A 152 17.63 10.45 0.60
CA LEU A 152 16.17 10.35 0.61
C LEU A 152 15.47 11.67 1.00
N ALA A 153 16.21 12.75 1.31
CA ALA A 153 15.61 14.07 1.47
C ALA A 153 15.10 14.64 0.13
N SER A 154 15.73 14.26 -0.98
CA SER A 154 15.38 14.71 -2.33
C SER A 154 14.43 13.72 -3.01
N LEU A 155 13.53 14.20 -3.89
CA LEU A 155 12.65 13.31 -4.68
C LEU A 155 13.47 12.36 -5.55
N LYS A 156 14.54 12.86 -6.20
CA LYS A 156 15.47 12.05 -6.99
C LYS A 156 16.04 10.88 -6.18
N GLY A 157 16.59 11.15 -5.00
CA GLY A 157 17.15 10.09 -4.14
C GLY A 157 16.09 9.12 -3.62
N LYS A 158 14.85 9.57 -3.40
CA LYS A 158 13.74 8.67 -3.03
C LYS A 158 13.40 7.68 -4.15
N LEU A 159 13.30 8.18 -5.38
CA LEU A 159 13.02 7.34 -6.55
C LEU A 159 14.18 6.40 -6.88
N GLU A 160 15.42 6.90 -6.90
CA GLU A 160 16.63 6.09 -7.16
C GLU A 160 16.79 4.93 -6.17
N HIS A 161 16.41 5.13 -4.92
CA HIS A 161 16.52 4.10 -3.88
C HIS A 161 15.20 3.35 -3.63
N SER A 162 14.11 3.70 -4.31
CA SER A 162 12.75 3.19 -4.03
C SER A 162 12.40 3.25 -2.53
N GLN A 163 12.79 4.34 -1.89
CA GLN A 163 12.70 4.50 -0.44
C GLN A 163 12.25 5.92 -0.07
N PHE A 164 11.51 6.04 1.02
CA PHE A 164 11.17 7.32 1.61
C PHE A 164 11.36 7.30 3.13
N ILE A 165 11.43 8.49 3.72
CA ILE A 165 11.58 8.65 5.17
C ILE A 165 10.21 8.96 5.78
N ILE A 166 9.89 8.26 6.87
CA ILE A 166 8.84 8.65 7.81
C ILE A 166 9.48 9.24 9.07
N GLU A 167 8.88 10.31 9.60
CA GLU A 167 9.42 11.08 10.72
C GLU A 167 8.42 11.10 11.89
N GLY A 168 8.92 10.85 13.11
CA GLY A 168 8.14 10.91 14.33
C GLY A 168 7.56 9.55 14.78
N HIS A 169 7.46 9.39 16.10
CA HIS A 169 7.18 8.09 16.72
C HIS A 169 5.82 7.49 16.31
N LEU A 170 4.75 8.28 16.25
CA LEU A 170 3.41 7.77 15.88
C LEU A 170 3.36 7.16 14.47
N ILE A 171 4.05 7.77 13.51
CA ILE A 171 4.07 7.27 12.12
C ILE A 171 4.97 6.04 12.02
N VAL A 172 6.12 6.06 12.71
CA VAL A 172 7.04 4.91 12.76
C VAL A 172 6.38 3.71 13.44
N GLU A 173 5.73 3.92 14.58
CA GLU A 173 4.96 2.88 15.28
C GLU A 173 3.91 2.28 14.37
N ARG A 174 3.13 3.13 13.68
CA ARG A 174 2.11 2.66 12.75
C ARG A 174 2.71 1.84 11.61
N ALA A 175 3.83 2.28 11.04
CA ALA A 175 4.52 1.56 9.97
C ALA A 175 5.01 0.17 10.40
N ILE A 176 5.47 0.03 11.66
CA ILE A 176 5.85 -1.26 12.23
C ILE A 176 4.62 -2.14 12.37
N ILE A 177 3.53 -1.62 12.97
CA ILE A 177 2.28 -2.36 13.18
C ILE A 177 1.65 -2.81 11.85
N ASP A 178 1.67 -1.96 10.83
CA ASP A 178 1.16 -2.29 9.49
C ASP A 178 2.08 -3.24 8.72
N GLY A 179 3.25 -3.61 9.25
CA GLY A 179 4.18 -4.54 8.61
C GLY A 179 4.91 -3.97 7.40
N LEU A 180 4.96 -2.65 7.24
CA LEU A 180 5.59 -1.99 6.09
C LEU A 180 7.05 -2.46 5.91
N PRO A 181 7.58 -2.47 4.67
CA PRO A 181 8.95 -2.90 4.37
C PRO A 181 9.97 -1.83 4.81
N ILE A 182 10.08 -1.64 6.13
CA ILE A 182 11.04 -0.75 6.78
C ILE A 182 12.45 -1.33 6.63
N GLU A 183 13.40 -0.60 6.04
CA GLU A 183 14.80 -1.01 5.98
C GLU A 183 15.51 -0.84 7.33
N MET A 184 15.31 0.31 7.98
CA MET A 184 16.01 0.67 9.22
C MET A 184 15.37 1.85 9.94
N LEU A 185 15.67 1.95 11.23
CA LEU A 185 15.25 3.02 12.14
C LEU A 185 16.47 3.78 12.66
N LEU A 186 16.39 5.10 12.69
CA LEU A 186 17.33 5.95 13.41
C LEU A 186 16.58 6.67 14.53
N TYR A 187 17.13 6.66 15.73
CA TYR A 187 16.50 7.26 16.90
C TYR A 187 17.53 7.99 17.78
N THR A 188 17.09 9.02 18.50
CA THR A 188 17.94 9.77 19.40
C THR A 188 18.05 9.11 20.77
N SER A 189 19.15 9.34 21.49
CA SER A 189 19.29 8.87 22.87
C SER A 189 18.18 9.38 23.79
N GLY A 190 17.70 10.61 23.55
CA GLY A 190 16.56 11.18 24.27
C GLY A 190 15.28 10.37 24.08
N PHE A 191 14.99 9.92 22.86
CA PHE A 191 13.84 9.06 22.58
C PHE A 191 13.93 7.73 23.30
N ALA A 192 15.09 7.06 23.26
CA ALA A 192 15.28 5.78 23.92
C ALA A 192 15.06 5.83 25.45
N GLY A 193 15.21 7.01 26.05
CA GLY A 193 14.95 7.24 27.46
C GLY A 193 13.46 7.33 27.83
N THR A 194 12.58 7.65 26.89
CA THR A 194 11.15 7.84 27.18
C THR A 194 10.39 6.50 27.28
N PRO A 195 9.24 6.45 27.98
CA PRO A 195 8.40 5.26 28.01
C PRO A 195 7.99 4.78 26.61
N GLU A 196 7.58 5.71 25.74
CA GLU A 196 7.15 5.42 24.37
C GLU A 196 8.31 4.87 23.54
N GLY A 197 9.51 5.44 23.68
CA GLY A 197 10.69 4.96 22.97
C GLY A 197 11.09 3.55 23.40
N LYS A 198 11.00 3.21 24.68
CA LYS A 198 11.27 1.85 25.16
C LYS A 198 10.31 0.82 24.56
N ILE A 199 9.01 1.13 24.54
CA ILE A 199 7.98 0.24 23.98
C ILE A 199 8.22 0.04 22.48
N LEU A 200 8.35 1.14 21.73
CA LEU A 200 8.52 1.09 20.28
C LEU A 200 9.81 0.37 19.89
N LEU A 201 10.93 0.66 20.54
CA LEU A 201 12.21 0.02 20.23
C LEU A 201 12.19 -1.47 20.60
N THR A 202 11.51 -1.87 21.69
CA THR A 202 11.35 -3.29 22.03
C THR A 202 10.56 -4.03 20.94
N HIS A 203 9.46 -3.45 20.49
CA HIS A 203 8.68 -4.00 19.37
C HIS A 203 9.49 -4.05 18.07
N ALA A 204 10.27 -3.01 17.77
CA ALA A 204 11.12 -3.00 16.59
C ALA A 204 12.21 -4.09 16.64
N VAL A 205 12.74 -4.41 17.82
CA VAL A 205 13.68 -5.52 18.03
C VAL A 205 12.99 -6.87 17.85
N SER A 206 11.78 -7.08 18.37
CA SER A 206 11.05 -8.33 18.16
C SER A 206 10.71 -8.56 16.68
N GLU A 207 10.48 -7.48 15.93
CA GLU A 207 10.31 -7.49 14.47
C GLU A 207 11.63 -7.61 13.68
N ASN A 208 12.77 -7.79 14.37
CA ASN A 208 14.11 -7.92 13.77
C ASN A 208 14.49 -6.77 12.81
N LEU A 209 14.12 -5.53 13.16
CA LEU A 209 14.51 -4.35 12.41
C LEU A 209 15.95 -3.95 12.72
N SER A 210 16.60 -3.25 11.78
CA SER A 210 17.91 -2.63 12.03
C SER A 210 17.72 -1.28 12.73
N LEU A 211 18.35 -1.10 13.90
CA LEU A 211 18.17 0.08 14.74
C LEU A 211 19.49 0.81 14.97
N TYR A 212 19.49 2.12 14.74
CA TYR A 212 20.68 2.95 14.82
C TYR A 212 20.46 4.13 15.76
N GLN A 213 21.13 4.11 16.91
CA GLN A 213 21.08 5.24 17.83
C GLN A 213 22.00 6.36 17.32
N VAL A 214 21.48 7.59 17.27
CA VAL A 214 22.20 8.80 16.84
C VAL A 214 22.09 9.90 17.90
N ASN A 215 22.95 10.92 17.82
CA ASN A 215 22.74 12.17 18.56
C ASN A 215 21.91 13.17 17.73
N ASP A 216 21.36 14.20 18.38
CA ASP A 216 20.52 15.21 17.74
C ASP A 216 21.24 15.94 16.60
N GLY A 217 22.57 16.13 16.73
CA GLY A 217 23.39 16.77 15.71
C GLY A 217 23.59 15.93 14.44
N VAL A 218 23.51 14.60 14.53
CA VAL A 218 23.49 13.68 13.39
C VAL A 218 22.08 13.63 12.81
N MET A 219 21.04 13.53 13.66
CA MET A 219 19.64 13.54 13.23
C MET A 219 19.28 14.82 12.47
N GLY A 220 19.67 15.99 12.99
CA GLY A 220 19.49 17.28 12.33
C GLY A 220 20.28 17.46 11.04
N SER A 221 21.23 16.56 10.74
CA SER A 221 21.94 16.51 9.44
C SER A 221 21.24 15.64 8.39
N ILE A 222 20.25 14.86 8.81
CA ILE A 222 19.46 13.98 7.95
C ILE A 222 18.19 14.69 7.46
N THR A 223 17.53 15.44 8.37
CA THR A 223 16.26 16.10 8.09
C THR A 223 16.29 17.60 8.38
N THR A 224 15.54 18.34 7.57
CA THR A 224 15.30 19.78 7.74
C THR A 224 14.10 20.08 8.64
N THR A 225 13.35 19.06 9.08
CA THR A 225 12.18 19.24 9.96
C THR A 225 12.59 19.84 11.31
N ARG A 226 11.76 20.76 11.82
CA ARG A 226 11.92 21.45 13.10
C ARG A 226 10.59 21.39 13.88
N PRO A 227 10.59 21.04 15.18
CA PRO A 227 11.73 20.53 15.96
C PRO A 227 12.32 19.24 15.34
N VAL A 228 13.59 18.95 15.62
CA VAL A 228 14.27 17.78 15.05
C VAL A 228 13.53 16.52 15.52
N PRO A 229 13.08 15.62 14.61
CA PRO A 229 12.35 14.44 15.02
C PRO A 229 13.28 13.52 15.81
N SER A 230 12.74 12.93 16.88
CA SER A 230 13.49 12.05 17.77
C SER A 230 13.68 10.64 17.21
N ILE A 231 12.93 10.29 16.15
CA ILE A 231 12.99 9.02 15.44
C ILE A 231 12.58 9.19 13.98
N ILE A 232 13.25 8.46 13.09
CA ILE A 232 12.91 8.33 11.67
C ILE A 232 13.04 6.87 11.25
N ALA A 233 12.33 6.48 10.20
CA ALA A 233 12.53 5.19 9.55
C ALA A 233 12.58 5.35 8.03
N SER A 234 13.38 4.54 7.35
CA SER A 234 13.36 4.44 5.89
C SER A 234 12.51 3.25 5.46
N VAL A 235 11.54 3.48 4.59
CA VAL A 235 10.56 2.49 4.13
C VAL A 235 10.70 2.33 2.63
N HIS A 236 10.71 1.08 2.15
CA HIS A 236 10.66 0.79 0.72
C HIS A 236 9.26 1.07 0.17
N LEU A 237 9.19 1.66 -1.01
CA LEU A 237 7.93 1.90 -1.69
C LEU A 237 8.10 1.85 -3.21
N SER A 238 7.18 1.15 -3.86
CA SER A 238 7.02 1.19 -5.32
C SER A 238 6.10 2.35 -5.73
N TYR A 239 6.47 3.05 -6.79
CA TYR A 239 5.68 4.12 -7.38
C TYR A 239 5.84 4.12 -8.90
N PRO A 240 5.32 3.07 -9.56
CA PRO A 240 5.53 2.87 -10.98
C PRO A 240 4.64 3.78 -11.82
N ASN A 241 5.00 3.91 -13.10
CA ASN A 241 4.18 4.61 -14.07
C ASN A 241 2.94 3.77 -14.43
N PHE A 242 1.76 4.33 -14.25
CA PHE A 242 0.48 3.65 -14.47
C PHE A 242 0.35 3.10 -15.89
N LEU A 243 0.57 3.93 -16.91
CA LEU A 243 0.36 3.56 -18.31
C LEU A 243 1.32 2.45 -18.77
N SER A 244 2.55 2.47 -18.24
CA SER A 244 3.57 1.46 -18.52
C SER A 244 3.17 0.10 -17.96
N GLU A 245 2.55 0.09 -16.79
CA GLU A 245 2.16 -1.13 -16.09
C GLU A 245 0.73 -1.58 -16.38
N PHE A 246 -0.13 -0.74 -16.97
CA PHE A 246 -1.58 -0.92 -17.01
C PHE A 246 -2.03 -2.32 -17.47
N ARG A 247 -1.37 -2.90 -18.48
CA ARG A 247 -1.67 -4.24 -19.00
C ARG A 247 -1.31 -5.40 -18.05
N ASN A 248 -0.45 -5.13 -17.08
CA ASN A 248 0.03 -6.07 -16.07
C ASN A 248 -0.67 -5.87 -14.72
N LEU A 249 -1.61 -4.93 -14.61
CA LEU A 249 -2.36 -4.68 -13.38
C LEU A 249 -3.60 -5.56 -13.31
N ASN A 250 -3.96 -6.00 -12.11
CA ASN A 250 -5.25 -6.63 -11.88
C ASN A 250 -6.04 -5.89 -10.80
N PHE A 251 -7.07 -5.18 -11.24
CA PHE A 251 -8.00 -4.49 -10.36
C PHE A 251 -9.29 -5.26 -10.11
N HIS A 252 -9.50 -6.40 -10.78
CA HIS A 252 -10.76 -7.12 -10.86
C HIS A 252 -11.90 -6.25 -11.44
N PHE A 253 -12.51 -6.73 -12.52
CA PHE A 253 -13.62 -6.01 -13.15
C PHE A 253 -14.92 -6.25 -12.36
N SER A 254 -15.04 -5.55 -11.24
CA SER A 254 -16.17 -5.63 -10.32
C SER A 254 -16.65 -4.23 -9.99
N PRO A 255 -17.96 -4.02 -9.79
CA PRO A 255 -18.49 -2.73 -9.36
C PRO A 255 -17.80 -2.22 -8.10
N ARG A 256 -17.31 -3.13 -7.24
CA ARG A 256 -16.62 -2.77 -5.99
C ARG A 256 -15.18 -2.29 -6.17
N CYS A 257 -14.61 -2.43 -7.37
CA CYS A 257 -13.27 -1.91 -7.60
C CYS A 257 -13.34 -0.41 -7.86
N ILE A 258 -12.78 0.34 -6.91
CA ILE A 258 -12.77 1.81 -6.94
C ILE A 258 -11.34 2.26 -7.15
N LEU A 259 -11.13 3.14 -8.12
CA LEU A 259 -9.88 3.88 -8.29
C LEU A 259 -10.09 5.34 -7.96
N LEU A 260 -9.05 5.98 -7.43
CA LEU A 260 -9.00 7.42 -7.27
C LEU A 260 -7.91 8.00 -8.16
N ILE A 261 -8.25 8.99 -8.98
CA ILE A 261 -7.31 9.78 -9.76
C ILE A 261 -7.24 11.16 -9.10
N ALA A 262 -6.13 11.43 -8.42
CA ALA A 262 -5.82 12.73 -7.85
C ALA A 262 -5.13 13.59 -8.91
N GLU A 263 -5.92 14.36 -9.66
CA GLU A 263 -5.42 15.23 -10.71
C GLU A 263 -4.87 16.53 -10.11
N ASN A 264 -3.54 16.67 -10.14
CA ASN A 264 -2.80 17.90 -9.87
C ASN A 264 -3.15 18.54 -8.51
N ILE A 265 -3.49 17.75 -7.49
CA ILE A 265 -3.68 18.25 -6.11
C ILE A 265 -2.37 18.90 -5.66
N GLY A 266 -2.38 20.23 -5.49
CA GLY A 266 -1.16 21.00 -5.29
C GLY A 266 -0.69 21.01 -3.84
N ASN A 267 -1.61 20.93 -2.88
CA ASN A 267 -1.27 20.99 -1.47
C ASN A 267 -0.97 19.57 -0.92
N PRO A 268 0.22 19.32 -0.35
CA PRO A 268 0.58 18.00 0.17
C PRO A 268 -0.26 17.57 1.38
N ASP A 269 -0.75 18.48 2.22
CA ASP A 269 -1.64 18.15 3.34
C ASP A 269 -3.01 17.68 2.83
N ASN A 270 -3.55 18.33 1.78
CA ASN A 270 -4.78 17.90 1.13
C ASN A 270 -4.61 16.55 0.42
N LEU A 271 -3.50 16.34 -0.29
CA LEU A 271 -3.20 15.05 -0.89
C LEU A 271 -3.13 13.95 0.18
N GLY A 272 -2.42 14.20 1.28
CA GLY A 272 -2.35 13.23 2.38
C GLY A 272 -3.72 12.91 2.98
N MET A 273 -4.57 13.92 3.19
CA MET A 273 -5.94 13.72 3.66
C MET A 273 -6.78 12.90 2.67
N THR A 274 -6.58 13.15 1.37
CA THR A 274 -7.25 12.41 0.28
C THR A 274 -6.80 10.95 0.26
N LEU A 275 -5.50 10.67 0.34
CA LEU A 275 -4.96 9.30 0.42
C LEU A 275 -5.46 8.55 1.66
N ARG A 276 -5.50 9.22 2.82
CA ARG A 276 -6.07 8.64 4.05
C ARG A 276 -7.53 8.23 3.85
N THR A 277 -8.29 9.07 3.16
CA THR A 277 -9.71 8.83 2.90
C THR A 277 -9.88 7.68 1.91
N ALA A 278 -9.05 7.60 0.87
CA ALA A 278 -9.03 6.50 -0.08
C ALA A 278 -8.69 5.16 0.59
N ASP A 279 -7.68 5.13 1.47
CA ASP A 279 -7.34 3.94 2.24
C ASP A 279 -8.52 3.47 3.10
N ALA A 280 -9.14 4.40 3.83
CA ALA A 280 -10.30 4.12 4.68
C ALA A 280 -11.56 3.69 3.91
N ALA A 281 -11.75 4.19 2.69
CA ALA A 281 -12.89 3.85 1.83
C ALA A 281 -12.72 2.53 1.05
N GLY A 282 -11.59 1.85 1.18
CA GLY A 282 -11.35 0.58 0.48
C GLY A 282 -10.95 0.74 -0.99
N VAL A 283 -10.47 1.92 -1.42
CA VAL A 283 -9.99 2.17 -2.78
C VAL A 283 -8.89 1.18 -3.16
N SER A 284 -8.99 0.59 -4.36
CA SER A 284 -8.07 -0.45 -4.83
C SER A 284 -6.71 0.10 -5.26
N ALA A 285 -6.65 1.31 -5.79
CA ALA A 285 -5.41 2.05 -6.02
C ALA A 285 -5.65 3.55 -6.23
N VAL A 286 -4.58 4.33 -6.05
CA VAL A 286 -4.60 5.77 -6.33
C VAL A 286 -3.59 6.11 -7.42
N LEU A 287 -4.05 6.84 -8.43
CA LEU A 287 -3.23 7.40 -9.48
C LEU A 287 -3.03 8.88 -9.19
N LEU A 288 -1.78 9.33 -9.24
CA LEU A 288 -1.42 10.73 -9.01
C LEU A 288 -0.83 11.31 -10.29
N SER A 289 -1.40 12.42 -10.77
CA SER A 289 -0.88 13.09 -11.96
C SER A 289 0.33 13.98 -11.63
N GLY A 290 1.26 14.10 -12.59
CA GLY A 290 2.60 14.62 -12.34
C GLY A 290 2.74 16.11 -12.06
N GLY A 291 1.68 16.91 -12.19
CA GLY A 291 1.68 18.33 -11.82
C GLY A 291 1.37 18.61 -10.34
N GLY A 292 1.03 17.58 -9.55
CA GLY A 292 0.61 17.73 -8.15
C GLY A 292 1.73 17.61 -7.11
N ALA A 293 1.33 17.66 -5.84
CA ALA A 293 2.19 17.35 -4.72
C ALA A 293 2.68 15.90 -4.77
N SER A 294 3.94 15.69 -4.35
CA SER A 294 4.46 14.33 -4.22
C SER A 294 3.84 13.60 -3.01
N PRO A 295 3.45 12.31 -3.15
CA PRO A 295 3.00 11.52 -2.00
C PRO A 295 4.12 11.29 -0.98
N PHE A 296 5.38 11.53 -1.36
CA PHE A 296 6.55 11.44 -0.49
C PHE A 296 6.88 12.75 0.21
N HIS A 297 6.10 13.80 -0.01
CA HIS A 297 6.28 15.03 0.74
C HIS A 297 5.97 14.79 2.22
N LYS A 298 6.80 15.32 3.13
CA LYS A 298 6.68 15.06 4.58
C LYS A 298 5.30 15.38 5.14
N ASN A 299 4.67 16.47 4.65
CA ASN A 299 3.32 16.85 5.06
C ASN A 299 2.27 15.83 4.56
N CYS A 300 2.43 15.32 3.34
CA CYS A 300 1.52 14.31 2.78
C CYS A 300 1.60 13.02 3.59
N ILE A 301 2.81 12.52 3.84
CA ILE A 301 3.06 11.35 4.69
C ILE A 301 2.39 11.52 6.05
N ARG A 302 2.61 12.66 6.71
CA ARG A 302 2.03 12.96 8.02
C ARG A 302 0.49 13.02 7.99
N ALA A 303 -0.09 13.70 7.00
CA ALA A 303 -1.54 13.83 6.85
C ALA A 303 -2.20 12.49 6.48
N SER A 304 -1.50 11.63 5.74
CA SER A 304 -1.98 10.32 5.29
C SER A 304 -2.12 9.27 6.39
N ARG A 305 -1.41 9.44 7.51
CA ARG A 305 -1.40 8.52 8.65
C ARG A 305 -1.16 7.03 8.29
N GLY A 306 -0.26 6.78 7.35
CA GLY A 306 0.16 5.42 6.97
C GLY A 306 -0.38 4.94 5.62
N ALA A 307 -1.41 5.62 5.08
CA ALA A 307 -2.02 5.24 3.80
C ALA A 307 -1.02 5.19 2.62
N VAL A 308 0.01 6.05 2.62
CA VAL A 308 1.07 6.05 1.57
C VAL A 308 1.78 4.69 1.46
N GLY A 309 1.94 3.95 2.56
CA GLY A 309 2.59 2.63 2.55
C GLY A 309 1.63 1.49 2.18
N ARG A 310 0.35 1.63 2.54
CA ARG A 310 -0.68 0.59 2.39
C ARG A 310 -1.34 0.58 1.02
N LEU A 311 -1.63 1.75 0.46
CA LEU A 311 -2.26 1.87 -0.85
C LEU A 311 -1.27 1.56 -1.97
N PRO A 312 -1.69 0.83 -3.03
CA PRO A 312 -0.99 0.86 -4.31
C PRO A 312 -1.09 2.28 -4.89
N LEU A 313 0.06 2.93 -5.06
CA LEU A 313 0.16 4.26 -5.64
C LEU A 313 0.83 4.19 -7.00
N PHE A 314 0.23 4.85 -7.99
CA PHE A 314 0.76 4.95 -9.35
C PHE A 314 0.97 6.39 -9.75
N TYR A 315 2.00 6.62 -10.55
CA TYR A 315 2.28 7.90 -11.18
C TYR A 315 1.73 7.92 -12.60
N THR A 316 1.14 9.04 -13.01
CA THR A 316 0.87 9.31 -14.43
C THR A 316 1.34 10.73 -14.79
N PRO A 317 1.99 10.97 -15.95
CA PRO A 317 2.37 12.33 -16.36
C PRO A 317 1.15 13.24 -16.50
N ASP A 318 0.11 12.73 -17.16
CA ASP A 318 -1.18 13.37 -17.38
C ASP A 318 -2.32 12.42 -16.97
N SER A 319 -3.42 12.97 -16.47
CA SER A 319 -4.59 12.18 -16.08
C SER A 319 -5.40 11.73 -17.30
N SER A 320 -5.46 12.52 -18.37
CA SER A 320 -6.25 12.27 -19.57
C SER A 320 -5.95 10.91 -20.19
N SER A 321 -4.68 10.58 -20.43
CA SER A 321 -4.28 9.28 -20.99
C SER A 321 -4.66 8.10 -20.08
N ALA A 322 -4.58 8.29 -18.76
CA ALA A 322 -4.98 7.25 -17.80
C ALA A 322 -6.51 7.07 -17.79
N ILE A 323 -7.26 8.17 -17.88
CA ILE A 323 -8.72 8.17 -17.99
C ILE A 323 -9.15 7.44 -19.26
N GLU A 324 -8.54 7.75 -20.41
CA GLU A 324 -8.82 7.08 -21.69
C GLU A 324 -8.54 5.58 -21.62
N ALA A 325 -7.39 5.18 -21.07
CA ALA A 325 -7.03 3.77 -20.92
C ALA A 325 -8.04 2.99 -20.06
N LEU A 326 -8.50 3.60 -18.96
CA LEU A 326 -9.54 3.03 -18.11
C LEU A 326 -10.88 2.95 -18.85
N HIS A 327 -11.29 4.02 -19.52
CA HIS A 327 -12.55 4.07 -20.27
C HIS A 327 -12.62 2.99 -21.35
N VAL A 328 -11.58 2.86 -22.18
CA VAL A 328 -11.47 1.82 -23.22
C VAL A 328 -11.51 0.42 -22.62
N SER A 329 -11.07 0.26 -21.38
CA SER A 329 -11.11 -1.01 -20.65
C SER A 329 -12.45 -1.27 -19.95
N GLY A 330 -13.47 -0.44 -20.19
CA GLY A 330 -14.83 -0.61 -19.69
C GLY A 330 -15.12 0.09 -18.35
N TRP A 331 -14.18 0.87 -17.81
CA TRP A 331 -14.41 1.60 -16.57
C TRP A 331 -15.35 2.79 -16.78
N GLN A 332 -16.18 3.04 -15.76
CA GLN A 332 -16.81 4.34 -15.59
C GLN A 332 -15.75 5.29 -14.99
N VAL A 333 -15.57 6.46 -15.58
CA VAL A 333 -14.61 7.46 -15.07
C VAL A 333 -15.34 8.78 -14.82
N LEU A 334 -15.50 9.12 -13.54
CA LEU A 334 -16.32 10.25 -13.11
C LEU A 334 -15.46 11.44 -12.71
N GLY A 335 -15.59 12.53 -13.46
CA GLY A 335 -14.96 13.80 -13.14
C GLY A 335 -15.78 14.61 -12.13
N ALA A 336 -15.23 14.85 -10.94
CA ALA A 336 -15.87 15.69 -9.93
C ALA A 336 -15.74 17.19 -10.27
N THR A 337 -16.86 17.87 -10.53
CA THR A 337 -16.88 19.32 -10.75
C THR A 337 -18.22 19.93 -10.32
N ALA A 338 -18.20 21.11 -9.70
CA ALA A 338 -19.40 21.84 -9.30
C ALA A 338 -20.32 22.20 -10.48
N SER A 339 -19.77 22.28 -11.69
CA SER A 339 -20.48 22.61 -12.93
C SER A 339 -21.19 21.42 -13.60
N ALA A 340 -21.02 20.20 -13.08
CA ALA A 340 -21.61 19.01 -13.65
C ALA A 340 -23.14 19.06 -13.64
N LYS A 341 -23.80 18.44 -14.62
CA LYS A 341 -25.27 18.33 -14.66
C LYS A 341 -25.78 17.25 -13.71
N ASN A 342 -25.11 16.10 -13.66
CA ASN A 342 -25.49 14.95 -12.85
C ASN A 342 -25.11 15.19 -11.39
N GLN A 343 -26.03 14.85 -10.48
CA GLN A 343 -25.77 14.94 -9.04
C GLN A 343 -25.33 13.59 -8.51
N LEU A 344 -24.43 13.62 -7.53
CA LEU A 344 -23.88 12.41 -6.92
C LEU A 344 -24.95 11.38 -6.47
N PRO A 345 -26.06 11.77 -5.82
CA PRO A 345 -27.08 10.80 -5.40
C PRO A 345 -27.81 10.08 -6.54
N ASP A 346 -27.78 10.66 -7.74
CA ASP A 346 -28.48 10.13 -8.93
C ASP A 346 -27.55 9.25 -9.79
N MET A 347 -26.28 9.15 -9.44
CA MET A 347 -25.30 8.37 -10.19
C MET A 347 -25.50 6.87 -9.94
N ASP A 348 -25.38 6.09 -11.02
CA ASP A 348 -25.30 4.64 -10.97
C ASP A 348 -23.84 4.18 -10.90
N PHE A 349 -23.54 3.33 -9.93
CA PHE A 349 -22.21 2.73 -9.69
C PHE A 349 -22.28 1.21 -9.86
N THR A 350 -22.95 0.73 -10.91
CA THR A 350 -22.98 -0.71 -11.27
C THR A 350 -21.74 -1.17 -12.04
N LEU A 351 -20.85 -0.26 -12.45
CA LEU A 351 -19.60 -0.56 -13.14
C LEU A 351 -18.40 -0.34 -12.21
N PRO A 352 -17.22 -0.92 -12.49
CA PRO A 352 -15.98 -0.48 -11.84
C PRO A 352 -15.75 1.00 -12.14
N THR A 353 -15.51 1.79 -11.10
CA THR A 353 -15.52 3.26 -11.19
C THR A 353 -14.19 3.87 -10.75
N ALA A 354 -13.66 4.76 -11.59
CA ALA A 354 -12.58 5.65 -11.24
C ALA A 354 -13.13 7.06 -10.96
N ILE A 355 -12.82 7.62 -9.79
CA ILE A 355 -13.19 8.99 -9.41
C ILE A 355 -12.01 9.92 -9.69
N VAL A 356 -12.25 10.98 -10.45
CA VAL A 356 -11.25 12.02 -10.72
C VAL A 356 -11.56 13.25 -9.88
N VAL A 357 -10.62 13.63 -9.02
CA VAL A 357 -10.69 14.87 -8.24
C VAL A 357 -9.56 15.80 -8.66
N GLY A 358 -9.88 17.08 -8.86
CA GLY A 358 -8.97 18.06 -9.42
C GLY A 358 -8.21 18.89 -8.39
N ASN A 359 -7.41 19.82 -8.92
CA ASN A 359 -6.69 20.81 -8.15
C ASN A 359 -7.65 21.69 -7.32
N GLU A 360 -7.19 22.15 -6.16
CA GLU A 360 -8.02 22.91 -5.23
C GLU A 360 -8.49 24.27 -5.75
N ASN A 361 -7.70 24.88 -6.66
CA ASN A 361 -7.98 26.20 -7.19
C ASN A 361 -8.60 26.14 -8.58
N THR A 362 -8.05 25.27 -9.46
CA THR A 362 -8.47 25.22 -10.87
C THR A 362 -9.47 24.11 -11.15
N GLY A 363 -9.69 23.19 -10.21
CA GLY A 363 -10.47 21.98 -10.46
C GLY A 363 -9.79 21.05 -11.48
N LEU A 364 -10.60 20.29 -12.20
CA LEU A 364 -10.15 19.41 -13.28
C LEU A 364 -9.70 20.22 -14.50
N SER A 365 -8.64 19.78 -15.18
CA SER A 365 -8.27 20.36 -16.48
C SER A 365 -9.35 20.10 -17.54
N THR A 366 -9.36 20.93 -18.59
CA THR A 366 -10.30 20.76 -19.72
C THR A 366 -10.19 19.35 -20.31
N ASP A 367 -8.96 18.91 -20.60
CA ASP A 367 -8.68 17.61 -21.19
C ASP A 367 -9.19 16.47 -20.29
N ALA A 368 -8.91 16.52 -18.99
CA ALA A 368 -9.38 15.50 -18.06
C ALA A 368 -10.91 15.44 -18.00
N ARG A 369 -11.60 16.60 -18.00
CA ARG A 369 -13.06 16.65 -18.02
C ARG A 369 -13.66 16.07 -19.30
N GLU A 370 -13.03 16.32 -20.44
CA GLU A 370 -13.50 15.85 -21.75
C GLU A 370 -13.26 14.34 -21.93
N CYS A 371 -12.23 13.79 -21.28
CA CYS A 371 -11.96 12.35 -21.29
C CYS A 371 -12.83 11.55 -20.31
N CYS A 372 -13.35 12.19 -19.25
CA CYS A 372 -14.23 11.51 -18.29
C CYS A 372 -15.50 11.00 -18.98
N THR A 373 -15.95 9.81 -18.60
CA THR A 373 -17.18 9.23 -19.14
C THR A 373 -18.39 10.07 -18.75
N GLU A 374 -18.40 10.56 -17.51
CA GLU A 374 -19.41 11.48 -17.00
C GLU A 374 -18.80 12.48 -16.02
N LEU A 375 -19.51 13.59 -15.81
CA LEU A 375 -19.18 14.57 -14.78
C LEU A 375 -20.23 14.53 -13.68
N VAL A 376 -19.78 14.64 -12.43
CA VAL A 376 -20.64 14.59 -11.24
C VAL A 376 -20.39 15.79 -10.33
N ARG A 377 -21.46 16.32 -9.72
CA ARG A 377 -21.38 17.33 -8.66
C ARG A 377 -21.91 16.81 -7.34
N ILE A 378 -21.31 17.26 -6.25
CA ILE A 378 -21.90 17.17 -4.91
C ILE A 378 -22.89 18.34 -4.78
N PRO A 379 -24.16 18.10 -4.44
CA PRO A 379 -25.12 19.18 -4.18
C PRO A 379 -24.64 20.09 -3.04
N MET A 380 -24.66 21.40 -3.26
CA MET A 380 -24.19 22.41 -2.30
C MET A 380 -25.32 23.34 -1.88
N ALA A 381 -25.28 23.82 -0.64
CA ALA A 381 -26.17 24.88 -0.18
C ALA A 381 -25.91 26.19 -0.94
N SER A 382 -26.94 27.04 -1.04
CA SER A 382 -26.85 28.33 -1.72
C SER A 382 -25.70 29.19 -1.14
N GLY A 383 -24.92 29.81 -2.04
CA GLY A 383 -23.80 30.67 -1.68
C GLY A 383 -22.45 29.96 -1.51
N GLN A 384 -22.39 28.62 -1.59
CA GLN A 384 -21.14 27.86 -1.58
C GLN A 384 -20.85 27.24 -2.95
N SER A 385 -19.60 27.32 -3.41
CA SER A 385 -19.19 26.91 -4.76
C SER A 385 -18.27 25.69 -4.80
N SER A 386 -17.66 25.30 -3.66
CA SER A 386 -16.74 24.16 -3.60
C SER A 386 -16.58 23.61 -2.19
N LEU A 387 -15.96 22.44 -2.09
CA LEU A 387 -15.48 21.81 -0.86
C LEU A 387 -13.97 21.65 -0.94
N ASN A 388 -13.32 21.44 0.22
CA ASN A 388 -11.95 20.95 0.24
C ASN A 388 -11.87 19.62 -0.53
N VAL A 389 -10.81 19.43 -1.34
CA VAL A 389 -10.67 18.25 -2.21
C VAL A 389 -10.69 16.93 -1.43
N GLY A 390 -10.10 16.87 -0.24
CA GLY A 390 -10.13 15.66 0.59
C GLY A 390 -11.54 15.36 1.11
N VAL A 391 -12.32 16.39 1.44
CA VAL A 391 -13.74 16.25 1.84
C VAL A 391 -14.59 15.81 0.66
N ALA A 392 -14.41 16.43 -0.51
CA ALA A 392 -15.11 16.06 -1.74
C ALA A 392 -14.82 14.60 -2.12
N ALA A 393 -13.55 14.20 -2.12
CA ALA A 393 -13.14 12.81 -2.33
C ALA A 393 -13.81 11.87 -1.31
N GLY A 394 -13.87 12.25 -0.04
CA GLY A 394 -14.58 11.46 0.97
C GLY A 394 -16.05 11.27 0.67
N ILE A 395 -16.79 12.33 0.33
CA ILE A 395 -18.21 12.24 0.01
C ILE A 395 -18.43 11.35 -1.23
N LEU A 396 -17.62 11.54 -2.28
CA LEU A 396 -17.70 10.73 -3.49
C LEU A 396 -17.43 9.26 -3.18
N LEU A 397 -16.26 8.96 -2.59
CA LEU A 397 -15.85 7.59 -2.31
C LEU A 397 -16.82 6.87 -1.37
N TYR A 398 -17.30 7.53 -0.31
CA TYR A 398 -18.25 6.90 0.60
C TYR A 398 -19.65 6.74 0.00
N GLU A 399 -20.03 7.51 -1.02
CA GLU A 399 -21.27 7.23 -1.76
C GLU A 399 -21.13 5.93 -2.57
N LEU A 400 -19.99 5.71 -3.25
CA LEU A 400 -19.71 4.44 -3.91
C LEU A 400 -19.75 3.30 -2.89
N THR A 401 -19.00 3.45 -1.79
CA THR A 401 -18.98 2.50 -0.68
C THR A 401 -20.40 2.16 -0.20
N ARG A 402 -21.26 3.17 -0.01
CA ARG A 402 -22.65 3.02 0.41
C ARG A 402 -23.49 2.23 -0.61
N GLN A 403 -23.39 2.56 -1.90
CA GLN A 403 -24.17 1.87 -2.95
C GLN A 403 -23.73 0.43 -3.16
N HIS A 404 -22.44 0.15 -3.02
CA HIS A 404 -21.89 -1.20 -3.05
C HIS A 404 -22.24 -2.04 -1.80
N ARG A 405 -23.05 -1.48 -0.87
CA ARG A 405 -23.45 -2.03 0.43
C ARG A 405 -22.25 -2.47 1.28
N ILE A 406 -21.18 -1.68 1.21
CA ILE A 406 -20.00 -1.85 2.05
C ILE A 406 -20.25 -1.22 3.45
#